data_AF-A0A940TK84-F1
#
_entry.id   AF-A0A940TK84-F1
#
_cell.length_a   1.000
_cell.length_b   1.000
_cell.length_c   1.000
_cell.angle_alpha   90.00
_cell.angle_beta   90.00
_cell.angle_gamma   90.00
#
_symmetry.space_group_name_H-M   'P 1'
#
loop_
_entity.id
_entity.type
_entity.pdbx_description
1 polymer ?
#
loop_
_entity_poly.entity_id
_entity_poly.type
_entity_poly.pdbx_seq_one_letter_code
_entity_poly.pdbx_strand_id
1 'polypeptide(L)'
;NNFENYAGTIEYNEKPVKLGVLCHLDVVPVTEKDWTFKPFGGEISDVRINGRGTIEDKGPAIAVLYAMKALKELGIDLTHNVRFIVGCDEENGSTDMEYYLKRESMPELVFTPDGDYPVINFEKGMLRLRIRKNAEFSHVKMMHGGTVPNAVPSDAYAVVTGISTFPEKENVTVTEKDGAFLVEYKGTAAHASTPADGLNAVTGLVDYLCGLELDDEERKTFENIKNSFVHGDFSGSGCGIKMSDKTGDLTQVLSIADLADNVLEFRIDVRYPECGNREDIIAKIAETVAPGGFELITDIASLPHSVDENSDFIKTLLSVYEKESGLKGYCKAIGGGTYVHDIEGGVAFGAEFPGEENNMHGNDESVSLDSLRLNAKIMANAIYEICR
;
A
#
# COMPACT_ATOMS: atom_id res chain seq x y z
N ASN A 1 -10.35 14.37 -22.40
CA ASN A 1 -10.50 15.69 -21.75
C ASN A 1 -9.36 15.92 -20.76
N ASN A 2 -9.04 17.16 -20.42
CA ASN A 2 -8.07 17.50 -19.37
C ASN A 2 -8.82 18.13 -18.19
N PHE A 3 -8.60 17.63 -16.99
CA PHE A 3 -9.19 18.11 -15.73
C PHE A 3 -8.13 18.88 -14.94
N GLU A 4 -7.66 20.01 -15.50
CA GLU A 4 -6.67 20.89 -14.88
C GLU A 4 -5.37 20.19 -14.45
N ASN A 5 -4.95 19.16 -15.20
CA ASN A 5 -3.79 18.31 -14.94
C ASN A 5 -3.92 17.38 -13.72
N TYR A 6 -5.08 17.32 -13.07
CA TYR A 6 -5.38 16.28 -12.08
C TYR A 6 -5.69 14.95 -12.75
N ALA A 7 -6.46 14.97 -13.83
CA ALA A 7 -6.79 13.78 -14.59
C ALA A 7 -6.90 14.05 -16.10
N GLY A 8 -6.64 13.01 -16.89
CA GLY A 8 -6.88 12.96 -18.32
C GLY A 8 -7.91 11.89 -18.66
N THR A 9 -8.69 12.10 -19.73
CA THR A 9 -9.60 11.07 -20.25
C THR A 9 -9.51 10.90 -21.76
N ILE A 10 -9.67 9.66 -22.23
CA ILE A 10 -9.76 9.29 -23.64
C ILE A 10 -10.97 8.39 -23.81
N GLU A 11 -11.83 8.70 -24.78
CA GLU A 11 -13.01 7.90 -25.09
C GLU A 11 -12.86 7.24 -26.47
N TYR A 12 -13.39 6.03 -26.62
CA TYR A 12 -13.23 5.24 -27.84
C TYR A 12 -14.18 5.66 -28.97
N ASN A 13 -15.43 6.00 -28.64
CA ASN A 13 -16.48 6.43 -29.57
C ASN A 13 -17.41 7.49 -28.92
N GLU A 14 -18.57 7.78 -29.53
CA GLU A 14 -19.55 8.76 -29.02
C GLU A 14 -20.79 8.09 -28.37
N LYS A 15 -20.76 6.78 -28.12
CA LYS A 15 -21.86 6.04 -27.50
C LYS A 15 -21.86 6.25 -25.96
N PRO A 16 -22.93 5.87 -25.24
CA PRO A 16 -22.94 5.94 -23.78
C PRO A 16 -21.78 5.17 -23.16
N VAL A 17 -21.09 5.78 -22.20
CA VAL A 17 -19.95 5.18 -21.48
C VAL A 17 -20.48 4.12 -20.53
N LYS A 18 -19.95 2.90 -20.66
CA LYS A 18 -20.27 1.76 -19.80
C LYS A 18 -19.08 1.33 -18.95
N LEU A 19 -17.87 1.43 -19.50
CA LEU A 19 -16.64 0.97 -18.87
C LEU A 19 -15.68 2.14 -18.62
N GLY A 20 -15.17 2.22 -17.40
CA GLY A 20 -14.01 3.01 -17.02
C GLY A 20 -12.79 2.10 -16.89
N VAL A 21 -11.67 2.50 -17.49
CA VAL A 21 -10.36 1.90 -17.21
C VAL A 21 -9.50 2.97 -16.58
N LEU A 22 -9.09 2.79 -15.33
CA LEU A 22 -8.30 3.78 -14.58
C LEU A 22 -6.84 3.36 -14.59
N CYS A 23 -5.94 4.32 -14.73
CA CYS A 23 -4.50 4.16 -14.59
C CYS A 23 -3.91 5.40 -13.91
N HIS A 24 -2.70 5.31 -13.40
CA HIS A 24 -1.97 6.47 -12.87
C HIS A 24 -0.64 6.72 -13.60
N LEU A 25 -0.14 7.96 -13.55
CA LEU A 25 1.07 8.40 -14.25
C LEU A 25 2.16 8.91 -13.31
N ASP A 26 1.83 9.19 -12.06
CA ASP A 26 2.80 9.38 -10.99
C ASP A 26 3.51 8.06 -10.66
N VAL A 27 4.65 8.18 -9.98
CA VAL A 27 5.51 7.06 -9.63
C VAL A 27 6.18 7.33 -8.29
N VAL A 28 6.51 6.29 -7.54
CA VAL A 28 7.24 6.41 -6.28
C VAL A 28 8.68 6.93 -6.47
N PRO A 29 9.29 7.55 -5.44
CA PRO A 29 10.67 8.03 -5.48
C PRO A 29 11.70 6.95 -5.85
N VAL A 30 12.87 7.39 -6.33
CA VAL A 30 14.00 6.52 -6.68
C VAL A 30 15.28 6.98 -6.00
N THR A 31 16.10 6.03 -5.58
CA THR A 31 17.47 6.28 -5.13
C THR A 31 18.42 5.78 -6.22
N GLU A 32 18.84 6.67 -7.13
CA GLU A 32 19.53 6.29 -8.37
C GLU A 32 20.76 5.38 -8.18
N LYS A 33 21.48 5.52 -7.06
CA LYS A 33 22.68 4.72 -6.74
C LYS A 33 22.38 3.23 -6.52
N ASP A 34 21.14 2.88 -6.20
CA ASP A 34 20.73 1.51 -5.89
C ASP A 34 20.13 0.79 -7.11
N TRP A 35 20.14 1.45 -8.28
CA TRP A 35 19.66 0.92 -9.55
C TRP A 35 20.81 0.52 -10.47
N THR A 36 20.66 -0.61 -11.14
CA THR A 36 21.59 -1.09 -12.17
C THR A 36 21.40 -0.32 -13.48
N PHE A 37 20.16 0.04 -13.80
CA PHE A 37 19.78 0.83 -14.98
C PHE A 37 19.37 2.25 -14.60
N LYS A 38 19.36 3.18 -15.55
CA LYS A 38 18.81 4.52 -15.29
C LYS A 38 17.30 4.39 -15.01
N PRO A 39 16.81 4.77 -13.81
CA PRO A 39 15.41 4.53 -13.43
C PRO A 39 14.40 5.19 -14.38
N PHE A 40 14.74 6.35 -14.95
CA PHE A 40 13.89 7.07 -15.90
C PHE A 40 14.35 6.92 -17.37
N GLY A 41 15.16 5.89 -17.66
CA GLY A 41 15.71 5.65 -18.99
C GLY A 41 14.83 4.80 -19.91
N GLY A 42 14.00 3.90 -19.35
CA GLY A 42 13.20 2.95 -20.13
C GLY A 42 14.06 1.98 -20.94
N GLU A 43 15.20 1.55 -20.38
CA GLU A 43 16.18 0.74 -21.10
C GLU A 43 15.64 -0.67 -21.35
N ILE A 44 15.73 -1.12 -22.61
CA ILE A 44 15.39 -2.50 -22.97
C ILE A 44 16.66 -3.34 -22.82
N SER A 45 16.64 -4.26 -21.84
CA SER A 45 17.67 -5.28 -21.66
C SER A 45 17.05 -6.65 -21.85
N ASP A 46 17.61 -7.45 -22.76
CA ASP A 46 17.08 -8.73 -23.22
C ASP A 46 15.62 -8.66 -23.69
N VAL A 47 14.69 -9.12 -22.84
CA VAL A 47 13.25 -9.17 -23.10
C VAL A 47 12.45 -8.32 -22.12
N ARG A 48 13.11 -7.45 -21.35
CA ARG A 48 12.48 -6.59 -20.32
C ARG A 48 12.72 -5.11 -20.59
N ILE A 49 11.71 -4.30 -20.28
CA ILE A 49 11.84 -2.85 -20.20
C ILE A 49 12.13 -2.53 -18.74
N ASN A 50 13.25 -1.85 -18.46
CA ASN A 50 13.69 -1.50 -17.12
C ASN A 50 13.46 -0.01 -16.88
N GLY A 51 12.87 0.30 -15.73
CA GLY A 51 12.62 1.66 -15.30
C GLY A 51 11.46 1.77 -14.33
N ARG A 52 11.48 2.85 -13.56
CA ARG A 52 10.40 3.21 -12.64
C ARG A 52 9.11 3.49 -13.41
N GLY A 53 8.05 2.79 -13.02
CA GLY A 53 6.72 2.83 -13.61
C GLY A 53 6.54 1.99 -14.86
N THR A 54 7.46 1.07 -15.14
CA THR A 54 7.31 0.10 -16.23
C THR A 54 6.26 -0.96 -15.92
N ILE A 55 6.06 -1.34 -14.65
CA ILE A 55 4.95 -2.20 -14.23
C ILE A 55 3.82 -1.40 -13.55
N GLU A 56 4.12 -0.31 -12.85
CA GLU A 56 3.15 0.45 -12.04
C GLU A 56 3.35 1.98 -12.21
N ASP A 57 2.60 2.66 -13.06
CA ASP A 57 1.51 2.15 -13.91
C ASP A 57 1.59 2.68 -15.37
N LYS A 58 2.77 3.15 -15.79
CA LYS A 58 2.93 3.66 -17.18
C LYS A 58 2.91 2.53 -18.20
N GLY A 59 3.47 1.36 -17.86
CA GLY A 59 3.38 0.18 -18.72
C GLY A 59 1.94 -0.24 -18.99
N PRO A 60 1.13 -0.53 -17.96
CA PRO A 60 -0.26 -0.88 -18.15
C PRO A 60 -1.11 0.24 -18.76
N ALA A 61 -0.87 1.51 -18.42
CA ALA A 61 -1.50 2.64 -19.11
C ALA A 61 -1.27 2.62 -20.64
N ILE A 62 -0.04 2.32 -21.07
CA ILE A 62 0.28 2.14 -22.49
C ILE A 62 -0.39 0.90 -23.06
N ALA A 63 -0.49 -0.20 -22.29
CA ALA A 63 -1.20 -1.40 -22.71
C ALA A 63 -2.69 -1.13 -22.99
N VAL A 64 -3.37 -0.36 -22.15
CA VAL A 64 -4.76 0.08 -22.34
C VAL A 64 -4.89 0.97 -23.59
N LEU A 65 -3.98 1.94 -23.76
CA LEU A 65 -4.00 2.81 -24.93
C LEU A 65 -3.83 2.01 -26.24
N TYR A 66 -2.91 1.04 -26.25
CA TYR A 66 -2.70 0.15 -27.41
C TYR A 66 -3.85 -0.82 -27.62
N ALA A 67 -4.51 -1.27 -26.56
CA ALA A 67 -5.74 -2.08 -26.65
C ALA A 67 -6.85 -1.32 -27.37
N MET A 68 -7.15 -0.09 -26.94
CA MET A 68 -8.12 0.78 -27.61
C MET A 68 -7.72 1.07 -29.06
N LYS A 69 -6.43 1.35 -29.31
CA LYS A 69 -5.91 1.56 -30.67
C LYS A 69 -6.13 0.34 -31.56
N ALA A 70 -5.84 -0.87 -31.07
CA ALA A 70 -6.00 -2.11 -31.84
C ALA A 70 -7.46 -2.36 -32.22
N LEU A 71 -8.41 -2.19 -31.29
CA LEU A 71 -9.84 -2.30 -31.58
C LEU A 71 -10.27 -1.30 -32.67
N LYS A 72 -9.76 -0.07 -32.61
CA LYS A 72 -10.05 0.98 -33.58
C LYS A 72 -9.50 0.66 -34.97
N GLU A 73 -8.26 0.18 -35.05
CA GLU A 73 -7.62 -0.20 -36.32
C GLU A 73 -8.26 -1.44 -36.97
N LEU A 74 -8.79 -2.35 -36.15
CA LEU A 74 -9.58 -3.50 -36.62
C LEU A 74 -11.01 -3.12 -37.07
N GLY A 75 -11.45 -1.86 -36.85
CA GLY A 75 -12.78 -1.40 -37.21
C GLY A 75 -13.89 -2.00 -36.35
N ILE A 76 -13.60 -2.33 -35.08
CA ILE A 76 -14.58 -2.90 -34.16
C ILE A 76 -15.57 -1.83 -33.70
N ASP A 77 -16.85 -2.01 -34.02
CA ASP A 77 -17.94 -1.14 -33.58
C ASP A 77 -18.53 -1.64 -32.24
N LEU A 78 -18.08 -1.06 -31.13
CA LEU A 78 -18.59 -1.36 -29.78
C LEU A 78 -19.96 -0.71 -29.59
N THR A 79 -20.95 -1.38 -28.99
CA THR A 79 -22.28 -0.78 -28.72
C THR A 79 -22.28 0.20 -27.55
N HIS A 80 -21.28 0.11 -26.68
CA HIS A 80 -21.04 1.05 -25.60
C HIS A 80 -19.63 1.64 -25.70
N ASN A 81 -19.40 2.74 -25.00
CA ASN A 81 -18.11 3.41 -24.98
C ASN A 81 -17.28 2.96 -23.78
N VAL A 82 -15.95 3.01 -23.95
CA VAL A 82 -14.97 2.87 -22.88
C VAL A 82 -14.28 4.22 -22.68
N ARG A 83 -14.17 4.63 -21.42
CA ARG A 83 -13.42 5.81 -21.00
C ARG A 83 -12.14 5.36 -20.30
N PHE A 84 -11.01 5.62 -20.93
CA PHE A 84 -9.71 5.49 -20.30
C PHE A 84 -9.43 6.77 -19.49
N ILE A 85 -9.16 6.62 -18.20
CA ILE A 85 -8.98 7.67 -17.21
C ILE A 85 -7.55 7.54 -16.68
N VAL A 86 -6.77 8.63 -16.69
CA VAL A 86 -5.42 8.67 -16.16
C VAL A 86 -5.29 9.73 -15.07
N GLY A 87 -4.87 9.34 -13.87
CA GLY A 87 -4.53 10.23 -12.76
C GLY A 87 -3.02 10.46 -12.62
N CYS A 88 -2.64 11.25 -11.62
CA CYS A 88 -1.29 11.72 -11.34
C CYS A 88 -0.95 11.80 -9.83
N ASP A 89 -1.72 11.18 -8.93
CA ASP A 89 -1.47 11.24 -7.47
C ASP A 89 -1.90 9.96 -6.73
N GLU A 90 -1.96 8.80 -7.40
CA GLU A 90 -2.37 7.52 -6.79
C GLU A 90 -1.49 7.16 -5.58
N GLU A 91 -0.17 7.19 -5.82
CA GLU A 91 0.87 6.70 -4.91
C GLU A 91 1.01 7.56 -3.65
N ASN A 92 0.28 8.69 -3.64
CA ASN A 92 0.30 9.70 -2.60
C ASN A 92 -1.12 10.05 -2.10
N GLY A 93 -2.07 9.13 -2.26
CA GLY A 93 -3.39 9.19 -1.62
C GLY A 93 -4.54 9.62 -2.53
N SER A 94 -4.35 9.60 -3.84
CA SER A 94 -5.40 9.69 -4.86
C SER A 94 -6.25 10.96 -4.82
N THR A 95 -5.65 12.11 -4.46
CA THR A 95 -6.39 13.38 -4.36
C THR A 95 -6.88 13.90 -5.72
N ASP A 96 -6.27 13.41 -6.79
CA ASP A 96 -6.69 13.60 -8.17
C ASP A 96 -8.04 12.96 -8.50
N MET A 97 -8.31 11.75 -8.01
CA MET A 97 -9.59 11.08 -8.19
C MET A 97 -10.68 11.78 -7.40
N GLU A 98 -10.40 12.27 -6.19
CA GLU A 98 -11.35 13.13 -5.48
C GLU A 98 -11.70 14.39 -6.29
N TYR A 99 -10.70 15.00 -6.94
CA TYR A 99 -10.91 16.19 -7.77
C TYR A 99 -11.74 15.87 -9.02
N TYR A 100 -11.46 14.75 -9.68
CA TYR A 100 -12.18 14.27 -10.86
C TYR A 100 -13.65 13.93 -10.52
N LEU A 101 -13.89 13.19 -9.43
CA LEU A 101 -15.21 12.75 -8.98
C LEU A 101 -16.15 13.90 -8.57
N LYS A 102 -15.58 15.07 -8.21
CA LYS A 102 -16.36 16.30 -7.97
C LYS A 102 -16.94 16.91 -9.25
N ARG A 103 -16.48 16.48 -10.43
CA ARG A 103 -16.83 17.07 -11.75
C ARG A 103 -17.47 16.06 -12.69
N GLU A 104 -17.08 14.80 -12.59
CA GLU A 104 -17.54 13.71 -13.44
C GLU A 104 -17.93 12.50 -12.59
N SER A 105 -18.87 11.70 -13.07
CA SER A 105 -19.19 10.40 -12.48
C SER A 105 -18.29 9.31 -13.06
N MET A 106 -18.02 8.29 -12.25
CA MET A 106 -17.46 7.05 -12.78
C MET A 106 -18.48 6.31 -13.66
N PRO A 107 -18.02 5.59 -14.69
CA PRO A 107 -18.86 4.65 -15.43
C PRO A 107 -19.44 3.55 -14.53
N GLU A 108 -20.45 2.84 -15.03
CA GLU A 108 -21.11 1.74 -14.31
C GLU A 108 -20.13 0.63 -13.91
N LEU A 109 -19.24 0.26 -14.82
CA LEU A 109 -18.22 -0.75 -14.60
C LEU A 109 -16.86 -0.08 -14.62
N VAL A 110 -16.01 -0.41 -13.65
CA VAL A 110 -14.69 0.17 -13.52
C VAL A 110 -13.67 -0.93 -13.23
N PHE A 111 -12.55 -0.92 -13.94
CA PHE A 111 -11.37 -1.63 -13.46
C PHE A 111 -10.10 -0.79 -13.60
N THR A 112 -9.10 -1.13 -12.81
CA THR A 112 -7.73 -0.60 -12.93
C THR A 112 -6.79 -1.77 -13.28
N PRO A 113 -5.90 -1.66 -14.29
CA PRO A 113 -4.86 -2.66 -14.56
C PRO A 113 -3.61 -2.38 -13.72
N ASP A 114 -3.83 -2.01 -12.47
CA ASP A 114 -2.85 -1.60 -11.47
C ASP A 114 -2.97 -2.54 -10.26
N GLY A 115 -2.41 -3.74 -10.37
CA GLY A 115 -2.59 -4.82 -9.41
C GLY A 115 -2.29 -6.20 -9.99
N ASP A 116 -2.76 -7.23 -9.29
CA ASP A 116 -2.52 -8.61 -9.69
C ASP A 116 -3.62 -9.19 -10.57
N TYR A 117 -3.21 -10.04 -11.52
CA TYR A 117 -4.09 -11.08 -12.04
C TYR A 117 -4.33 -12.22 -11.01
N PRO A 118 -5.47 -12.94 -11.10
CA PRO A 118 -6.52 -12.82 -12.11
C PRO A 118 -7.45 -11.62 -11.94
N VAL A 119 -8.17 -11.48 -10.83
CA VAL A 119 -8.97 -10.28 -10.52
C VAL A 119 -8.91 -10.04 -9.02
N ILE A 120 -8.57 -8.83 -8.61
CA ILE A 120 -8.73 -8.37 -7.24
C ILE A 120 -10.11 -7.74 -7.13
N ASN A 121 -11.03 -8.48 -6.54
CA ASN A 121 -12.40 -8.01 -6.28
C ASN A 121 -12.61 -7.62 -4.82
N PHE A 122 -11.55 -7.70 -4.00
CA PHE A 122 -11.60 -7.34 -2.60
C PHE A 122 -10.30 -6.66 -2.17
N GLU A 123 -10.44 -5.50 -1.52
CA GLU A 123 -9.36 -4.79 -0.85
C GLU A 123 -9.74 -4.58 0.63
N LYS A 124 -8.83 -4.94 1.53
CA LYS A 124 -9.07 -4.83 2.98
C LYS A 124 -9.34 -3.38 3.39
N GLY A 125 -10.17 -3.22 4.41
CA GLY A 125 -10.35 -1.92 5.03
C GLY A 125 -9.04 -1.42 5.66
N MET A 126 -8.90 -0.11 5.76
CA MET A 126 -7.63 0.53 6.16
C MET A 126 -7.86 1.54 7.28
N LEU A 127 -7.06 1.42 8.34
CA LEU A 127 -6.95 2.45 9.38
C LEU A 127 -5.53 3.00 9.40
N ARG A 128 -5.41 4.33 9.39
CA ARG A 128 -4.19 5.01 9.79
C ARG A 128 -4.49 5.82 11.04
N LEU A 129 -3.87 5.42 12.14
CA LEU A 129 -4.12 5.98 13.45
C LEU A 129 -2.83 6.63 13.98
N ARG A 130 -2.99 7.63 14.84
CA ARG A 130 -1.91 8.23 15.60
C ARG A 130 -2.21 8.12 17.07
N ILE A 131 -1.20 7.75 17.85
CA ILE A 131 -1.26 7.82 19.30
C ILE A 131 -0.23 8.82 19.78
N ARG A 132 -0.60 9.72 20.69
CA ARG A 132 0.34 10.72 21.20
C ARG A 132 0.14 11.07 22.66
N LYS A 133 1.22 11.47 23.33
CA LYS A 133 1.19 12.06 24.68
C LYS A 133 2.29 13.09 24.84
N ASN A 134 2.12 13.99 25.80
CA ASN A 134 3.25 14.74 26.34
C ASN A 134 4.15 13.77 27.12
N ALA A 135 5.45 13.83 26.89
CA ALA A 135 6.46 12.94 27.44
C ALA A 135 7.71 13.73 27.82
N GLU A 136 7.81 14.14 29.08
CA GLU A 136 9.02 14.77 29.64
C GLU A 136 9.89 13.72 30.32
N PHE A 137 10.64 13.01 29.50
CA PHE A 137 11.39 11.83 29.91
C PHE A 137 12.76 12.16 30.52
N SER A 138 13.12 11.46 31.60
CA SER A 138 14.39 11.68 32.30
C SER A 138 15.59 11.19 31.49
N HIS A 139 15.44 10.08 30.76
CA HIS A 139 16.52 9.37 30.11
C HIS A 139 16.42 9.44 28.57
N VAL A 140 15.27 9.09 27.99
CA VAL A 140 15.05 9.07 26.53
C VAL A 140 14.73 10.48 26.05
N LYS A 141 15.69 11.15 25.42
CA LYS A 141 15.58 12.56 24.99
C LYS A 141 15.03 12.74 23.59
N MET A 142 15.26 11.76 22.73
CA MET A 142 14.77 11.75 21.36
C MET A 142 14.50 10.33 20.93
N MET A 143 13.57 10.17 20.00
CA MET A 143 13.27 8.92 19.32
C MET A 143 12.82 9.26 17.90
N HIS A 144 13.25 8.46 16.94
CA HIS A 144 12.77 8.52 15.58
C HIS A 144 12.77 7.12 14.99
N GLY A 145 11.80 6.80 14.14
CA GLY A 145 11.82 5.59 13.34
C GLY A 145 10.71 5.60 12.33
N GLY A 146 10.99 5.09 11.13
CA GLY A 146 10.07 5.15 10.00
C GLY A 146 9.84 6.55 9.43
N THR A 147 9.36 6.60 8.19
CA THR A 147 9.13 7.85 7.45
C THR A 147 7.76 7.90 6.77
N VAL A 148 7.18 6.75 6.46
CA VAL A 148 5.89 6.62 5.78
C VAL A 148 4.98 5.68 6.57
N PRO A 149 3.66 5.97 6.64
CA PRO A 149 2.75 5.21 7.49
C PRO A 149 2.43 3.81 6.95
N ASN A 150 2.58 3.57 5.64
CA ASN A 150 2.22 2.32 4.96
C ASN A 150 3.38 1.32 4.83
N ALA A 151 4.46 1.48 5.59
CA ALA A 151 5.61 0.57 5.56
C ALA A 151 6.02 0.09 6.95
N VAL A 152 6.61 -1.10 6.99
CA VAL A 152 7.40 -1.57 8.12
C VAL A 152 8.71 -0.78 8.14
N PRO A 153 9.05 -0.09 9.24
CA PRO A 153 10.26 0.71 9.30
C PRO A 153 11.51 -0.17 9.44
N SER A 154 12.49 0.02 8.55
CA SER A 154 13.80 -0.63 8.62
C SER A 154 14.76 0.01 9.61
N ASP A 155 14.48 1.23 10.07
CA ASP A 155 15.40 1.99 10.89
C ASP A 155 14.64 2.71 12.00
N ALA A 156 15.19 2.63 13.21
CA ALA A 156 14.76 3.41 14.35
C ALA A 156 15.95 3.73 15.26
N TYR A 157 15.94 4.87 15.92
CA TYR A 157 16.93 5.24 16.93
C TYR A 157 16.32 6.02 18.08
N ALA A 158 17.01 5.99 19.21
CA ALA A 158 16.75 6.83 20.37
C ALA A 158 18.05 7.46 20.89
N VAL A 159 17.94 8.66 21.45
CA VAL A 159 19.04 9.29 22.20
C VAL A 159 18.73 9.17 23.69
N VAL A 160 19.60 8.47 24.41
CA VAL A 160 19.43 8.14 25.83
C VAL A 160 20.54 8.78 26.66
N THR A 161 20.20 9.29 27.84
CA THR A 161 21.13 9.93 28.78
C THR A 161 20.92 9.39 30.20
N GLY A 162 21.94 9.52 31.06
CA GLY A 162 21.83 9.11 32.46
C GLY A 162 21.75 7.59 32.71
N ILE A 163 21.95 6.78 31.66
CA ILE A 163 22.06 5.31 31.71
C ILE A 163 23.49 4.93 31.33
N SER A 164 24.05 3.93 31.99
CA SER A 164 25.44 3.48 31.77
C SER A 164 25.57 2.01 31.35
N THR A 165 24.48 1.24 31.40
CA THR A 165 24.46 -0.18 31.08
C THR A 165 23.54 -0.44 29.90
N PHE A 166 24.08 -1.06 28.86
CA PHE A 166 23.35 -1.42 27.64
C PHE A 166 23.59 -2.91 27.35
N PRO A 167 22.55 -3.75 27.34
CA PRO A 167 22.71 -5.17 27.04
C PRO A 167 23.05 -5.37 25.56
N GLU A 168 23.99 -6.26 25.26
CA GLU A 168 24.21 -6.66 23.86
C GLU A 168 22.96 -7.35 23.31
N LYS A 169 22.50 -6.92 22.13
CA LYS A 169 21.37 -7.50 21.42
C LYS A 169 21.61 -7.43 19.93
N GLU A 170 21.21 -8.49 19.22
CA GLU A 170 21.19 -8.50 17.77
C GLU A 170 20.38 -7.31 17.23
N ASN A 171 20.80 -6.78 16.09
CA ASN A 171 20.21 -5.61 15.43
C ASN A 171 20.32 -4.29 16.20
N VAL A 172 20.95 -4.26 17.38
CA VAL A 172 21.14 -3.04 18.17
C VAL A 172 22.58 -2.57 18.10
N THR A 173 22.77 -1.28 17.83
CA THR A 173 24.08 -0.61 17.97
C THR A 173 23.94 0.54 18.96
N VAL A 174 24.93 0.68 19.86
CA VAL A 174 24.97 1.78 20.83
C VAL A 174 26.26 2.56 20.63
N THR A 175 26.13 3.86 20.37
CA THR A 175 27.27 4.77 20.18
C THR A 175 27.21 5.90 21.21
N GLU A 176 28.27 6.05 22.00
CA GLU A 176 28.40 7.16 22.96
C GLU A 176 28.96 8.42 22.28
N LYS A 177 28.38 9.57 22.59
CA LYS A 177 28.91 10.88 22.25
C LYS A 177 28.55 11.90 23.33
N ASP A 178 29.57 12.54 23.91
CA ASP A 178 29.42 13.64 24.89
C ASP A 178 28.48 13.31 26.08
N GLY A 179 28.49 12.06 26.55
CA GLY A 179 27.65 11.59 27.66
C GLY A 179 26.19 11.26 27.29
N ALA A 180 25.86 11.28 25.99
CA ALA A 180 24.62 10.76 25.43
C ALA A 180 24.89 9.51 24.59
N PHE A 181 23.92 8.60 24.54
CA PHE A 181 24.02 7.33 23.83
C PHE A 181 23.00 7.31 22.71
N LEU A 182 23.46 7.16 21.47
CA LEU A 182 22.63 6.86 20.32
C LEU A 182 22.41 5.35 20.28
N VAL A 183 21.18 4.91 20.51
CA VAL A 183 20.74 3.52 20.44
C VAL A 183 19.99 3.34 19.12
N GLU A 184 20.55 2.57 18.20
CA GLU A 184 19.98 2.30 16.89
C GLU A 184 19.48 0.85 16.83
N TYR A 185 18.32 0.64 16.22
CA TYR A 185 17.81 -0.67 15.84
C TYR A 185 17.72 -0.76 14.32
N LYS A 186 18.26 -1.84 13.73
CA LYS A 186 18.19 -2.14 12.30
C LYS A 186 17.20 -3.27 12.02
N GLY A 187 16.20 -2.97 11.21
CA GLY A 187 15.18 -3.89 10.73
C GLY A 187 15.26 -4.08 9.22
N THR A 188 14.15 -4.55 8.65
CA THR A 188 13.99 -4.77 7.21
C THR A 188 12.66 -4.17 6.79
N ALA A 189 12.66 -3.34 5.75
CA ALA A 189 11.45 -2.70 5.26
C ALA A 189 10.56 -3.72 4.52
N ALA A 190 9.26 -3.52 4.62
CA ALA A 190 8.23 -4.26 3.89
C ALA A 190 6.97 -3.40 3.79
N HIS A 191 6.06 -3.74 2.88
CA HIS A 191 4.78 -3.06 2.78
C HIS A 191 3.88 -3.42 4.00
N ALA A 192 3.06 -2.48 4.48
CA ALA A 192 2.22 -2.70 5.67
C ALA A 192 1.11 -3.76 5.47
N SER A 193 0.79 -4.11 4.23
CA SER A 193 -0.11 -5.24 3.92
C SER A 193 0.57 -6.61 4.00
N THR A 194 1.90 -6.66 3.91
CA THR A 194 2.72 -7.88 4.02
C THR A 194 3.85 -7.74 5.04
N PRO A 195 3.54 -7.35 6.29
CA PRO A 195 4.57 -7.03 7.29
C PRO A 195 5.41 -8.24 7.72
N ALA A 196 4.97 -9.46 7.38
CA ALA A 196 5.72 -10.69 7.60
C ALA A 196 7.05 -10.74 6.82
N ASP A 197 7.17 -9.97 5.74
CA ASP A 197 8.39 -9.89 4.93
C ASP A 197 9.44 -8.94 5.54
N GLY A 198 9.06 -8.19 6.58
CA GLY A 198 9.89 -7.18 7.22
C GLY A 198 10.24 -7.51 8.67
N LEU A 199 11.14 -6.69 9.24
CA LEU A 199 11.46 -6.67 10.66
C LEU A 199 11.30 -5.24 11.16
N ASN A 200 10.31 -5.01 12.02
CA ASN A 200 9.94 -3.67 12.44
C ASN A 200 10.97 -3.09 13.44
N ALA A 201 11.73 -2.10 13.01
CA ALA A 201 12.75 -1.45 13.82
C ALA A 201 12.18 -0.63 14.98
N VAL A 202 10.99 -0.06 14.84
CA VAL A 202 10.34 0.73 15.90
C VAL A 202 9.94 -0.18 17.07
N THR A 203 9.24 -1.28 16.81
CA THR A 203 8.87 -2.21 17.90
C THR A 203 10.10 -2.89 18.49
N GLY A 204 11.14 -3.13 17.69
CA GLY A 204 12.42 -3.66 18.16
C GLY A 204 13.16 -2.71 19.10
N LEU A 205 13.18 -1.42 18.76
CA LEU A 205 13.74 -0.36 19.60
C LEU A 205 12.94 -0.21 20.90
N VAL A 206 11.61 -0.16 20.83
CA VAL A 206 10.76 -0.10 22.04
C VAL A 206 11.02 -1.30 22.96
N ASP A 207 11.09 -2.50 22.41
CA ASP A 207 11.38 -3.71 23.18
C ASP A 207 12.77 -3.65 23.85
N TYR A 208 13.76 -3.08 23.17
CA TYR A 208 15.09 -2.86 23.73
C TYR A 208 15.09 -1.81 24.85
N LEU A 209 14.40 -0.68 24.66
CA LEU A 209 14.29 0.38 25.67
C LEU A 209 13.65 -0.12 26.97
N CYS A 210 12.66 -1.01 26.89
CA CYS A 210 12.08 -1.67 28.07
C CYS A 210 13.10 -2.49 28.89
N GLY A 211 14.26 -2.84 28.32
CA GLY A 211 15.34 -3.55 29.02
C GLY A 211 16.34 -2.63 29.73
N LEU A 212 16.22 -1.32 29.59
CA LEU A 212 17.10 -0.33 30.23
C LEU A 212 16.58 0.09 31.61
N GLU A 213 17.46 0.64 32.44
CA GLU A 213 17.13 1.20 33.75
C GLU A 213 16.48 2.59 33.60
N LEU A 214 15.28 2.63 33.04
CA LEU A 214 14.45 3.82 32.86
C LEU A 214 13.71 4.22 34.14
N ASP A 215 13.22 5.46 34.19
CA ASP A 215 12.33 5.89 35.27
C ASP A 215 10.95 5.22 35.17
N ASP A 216 10.14 5.32 36.22
CA ASP A 216 8.83 4.66 36.28
C ASP A 216 7.85 5.14 35.20
N GLU A 217 7.91 6.40 34.77
CA GLU A 217 7.02 6.93 33.74
C GLU A 217 7.42 6.40 32.36
N GLU A 218 8.71 6.48 32.03
CA GLU A 218 9.28 5.96 30.80
C GLU A 218 9.03 4.46 30.68
N ARG A 219 9.37 3.70 31.73
CA ARG A 219 9.17 2.25 31.77
C ARG A 219 7.70 1.90 31.54
N LYS A 220 6.77 2.54 32.26
CA LYS A 220 5.32 2.32 32.07
C LYS A 220 4.87 2.66 30.64
N THR A 221 5.41 3.73 30.06
CA THR A 221 5.05 4.16 28.71
C THR A 221 5.51 3.16 27.66
N PHE A 222 6.79 2.78 27.67
CA PHE A 222 7.34 1.84 26.69
C PHE A 222 6.81 0.41 26.90
N GLU A 223 6.60 -0.04 28.14
CA GLU A 223 5.94 -1.34 28.41
C GLU A 223 4.53 -1.38 27.84
N ASN A 224 3.76 -0.28 27.92
CA ASN A 224 2.42 -0.23 27.33
C ASN A 224 2.46 -0.33 25.80
N ILE A 225 3.39 0.37 25.14
CA ILE A 225 3.59 0.24 23.69
C ILE A 225 4.06 -1.17 23.33
N LYS A 226 5.05 -1.73 24.02
CA LYS A 226 5.54 -3.10 23.80
C LYS A 226 4.43 -4.14 23.90
N ASN A 227 3.54 -4.01 24.88
CA ASN A 227 2.43 -4.95 25.07
C ASN A 227 1.34 -4.78 24.00
N SER A 228 1.12 -3.56 23.52
CA SER A 228 0.14 -3.26 22.47
C SER A 228 0.64 -3.69 21.09
N PHE A 229 1.93 -3.47 20.82
CA PHE A 229 2.61 -3.69 19.54
C PHE A 229 3.83 -4.59 19.77
N VAL A 230 3.56 -5.87 19.96
CA VAL A 230 4.59 -6.86 20.30
C VAL A 230 5.58 -7.00 19.16
N HIS A 231 6.88 -6.90 19.44
CA HIS A 231 7.91 -7.04 18.42
C HIS A 231 7.86 -8.44 17.78
N GLY A 232 7.76 -8.48 16.45
CA GLY A 232 7.57 -9.71 15.66
C GLY A 232 6.11 -10.17 15.52
N ASP A 233 5.15 -9.53 16.19
CA ASP A 233 3.71 -9.75 15.94
C ASP A 233 3.15 -8.62 15.09
N PHE A 234 2.55 -9.01 13.97
CA PHE A 234 1.82 -8.12 13.07
C PHE A 234 0.34 -8.48 12.99
N SER A 235 -0.14 -9.45 13.78
CA SER A 235 -1.53 -9.91 13.75
C SER A 235 -2.48 -9.05 14.59
N GLY A 236 -1.95 -8.04 15.30
CA GLY A 236 -2.71 -7.19 16.21
C GLY A 236 -3.17 -7.92 17.48
N SER A 237 -2.44 -8.96 17.90
CA SER A 237 -2.82 -9.73 19.08
C SER A 237 -2.64 -8.93 20.38
N GLY A 238 -1.62 -8.07 20.45
CA GLY A 238 -1.37 -7.17 21.58
C GLY A 238 -2.52 -6.19 21.86
N CYS A 239 -3.21 -5.73 20.82
CA CYS A 239 -4.41 -4.89 20.94
C CYS A 239 -5.73 -5.71 21.00
N GLY A 240 -5.69 -7.04 20.99
CA GLY A 240 -6.90 -7.87 20.98
C GLY A 240 -7.76 -7.75 19.70
N ILE A 241 -7.15 -7.35 18.58
CA ILE A 241 -7.82 -7.15 17.28
C ILE A 241 -7.53 -8.26 16.27
N LYS A 242 -6.75 -9.29 16.64
CA LYS A 242 -6.45 -10.41 15.75
C LYS A 242 -7.72 -11.07 15.20
N MET A 243 -7.83 -11.12 13.87
CA MET A 243 -8.96 -11.69 13.14
C MET A 243 -8.55 -12.19 11.75
N SER A 244 -9.37 -13.07 11.17
CA SER A 244 -9.14 -13.71 9.88
C SER A 244 -10.46 -14.21 9.30
N ASP A 245 -10.61 -14.13 7.97
CA ASP A 245 -11.66 -14.80 7.20
C ASP A 245 -11.18 -15.16 5.79
N LYS A 246 -12.10 -15.43 4.85
CA LYS A 246 -11.78 -15.76 3.45
C LYS A 246 -11.00 -14.67 2.69
N THR A 247 -11.03 -13.42 3.16
CA THR A 247 -10.34 -12.24 2.61
C THR A 247 -8.97 -12.00 3.27
N GLY A 248 -8.56 -12.90 4.17
CA GLY A 248 -7.23 -12.97 4.76
C GLY A 248 -7.17 -12.46 6.20
N ASP A 249 -5.94 -12.35 6.70
CA ASP A 249 -5.68 -11.97 8.10
C ASP A 249 -5.62 -10.45 8.29
N LEU A 250 -6.00 -9.95 9.47
CA LEU A 250 -5.67 -8.57 9.83
C LEU A 250 -4.15 -8.39 9.95
N THR A 251 -3.64 -7.26 9.46
CA THR A 251 -2.25 -6.83 9.69
C THR A 251 -2.21 -5.52 10.48
N GLN A 252 -1.21 -5.37 11.35
CA GLN A 252 -0.95 -4.19 12.16
C GLN A 252 0.54 -3.86 12.11
N VAL A 253 0.87 -2.59 11.84
CA VAL A 253 2.24 -2.07 11.82
C VAL A 253 2.32 -0.79 12.63
N LEU A 254 3.23 -0.75 13.61
CA LEU A 254 3.68 0.49 14.23
C LEU A 254 4.72 1.13 13.29
N SER A 255 4.28 2.05 12.44
CA SER A 255 5.02 2.45 11.23
C SER A 255 5.94 3.64 11.45
N ILE A 256 5.59 4.55 12.36
CA ILE A 256 6.41 5.72 12.70
C ILE A 256 6.46 5.90 14.20
N ALA A 257 7.61 6.32 14.73
CA ALA A 257 7.78 6.81 16.09
C ALA A 257 8.56 8.12 16.08
N ASP A 258 8.10 9.10 16.85
CA ASP A 258 8.79 10.38 17.02
C ASP A 258 8.67 10.84 18.48
N LEU A 259 9.81 11.18 19.09
CA LEU A 259 9.89 11.93 20.34
C LEU A 259 10.70 13.19 20.09
N ALA A 260 10.00 14.32 20.03
CA ALA A 260 10.59 15.65 19.88
C ALA A 260 9.73 16.66 20.66
N ASP A 261 10.36 17.71 21.18
CA ASP A 261 9.69 18.81 21.90
C ASP A 261 8.72 18.33 23.00
N ASN A 262 9.14 17.31 23.76
CA ASN A 262 8.36 16.66 24.83
C ASN A 262 7.02 16.05 24.36
N VAL A 263 6.89 15.69 23.08
CA VAL A 263 5.74 14.96 22.53
C VAL A 263 6.22 13.64 21.95
N LEU A 264 5.66 12.54 22.48
CA LEU A 264 5.84 11.20 21.92
C LEU A 264 4.63 10.89 21.04
N GLU A 265 4.86 10.64 19.75
CA GLU A 265 3.86 10.20 18.78
C GLU A 265 4.27 8.85 18.17
N PHE A 266 3.30 7.97 17.96
CA PHE A 266 3.43 6.83 17.08
C PHE A 266 2.33 6.83 16.03
N ARG A 267 2.64 6.31 14.84
CA ARG A 267 1.66 6.04 13.78
C ARG A 267 1.47 4.55 13.58
N ILE A 268 0.23 4.17 13.31
CA ILE A 268 -0.21 2.79 13.21
C ILE A 268 -0.96 2.63 11.89
N ASP A 269 -0.59 1.62 11.10
CA ASP A 269 -1.34 1.16 9.93
C ASP A 269 -1.98 -0.19 10.26
N VAL A 270 -3.29 -0.31 10.00
CA VAL A 270 -4.06 -1.54 10.18
C VAL A 270 -4.80 -1.85 8.89
N ARG A 271 -4.64 -3.09 8.39
CA ARG A 271 -5.44 -3.64 7.28
C ARG A 271 -6.34 -4.73 7.81
N TYR A 272 -7.65 -4.61 7.64
CA TYR A 272 -8.61 -5.53 8.25
C TYR A 272 -9.52 -6.22 7.23
N PRO A 273 -9.81 -7.52 7.43
CA PRO A 273 -10.63 -8.31 6.51
C PRO A 273 -12.12 -7.94 6.57
N GLU A 274 -12.92 -8.55 5.69
CA GLU A 274 -14.37 -8.32 5.56
C GLU A 274 -15.14 -8.44 6.89
N CYS A 275 -14.74 -9.39 7.75
CA CYS A 275 -15.36 -9.62 9.05
C CYS A 275 -15.01 -8.56 10.11
N GLY A 276 -14.08 -7.65 9.82
CA GLY A 276 -13.63 -6.63 10.77
C GLY A 276 -14.62 -5.47 10.90
N ASN A 277 -14.92 -5.09 12.14
CA ASN A 277 -15.64 -3.86 12.45
C ASN A 277 -14.65 -2.75 12.79
N ARG A 278 -14.67 -1.67 12.00
CA ARG A 278 -13.76 -0.53 12.13
C ARG A 278 -13.81 0.11 13.51
N GLU A 279 -15.00 0.42 14.00
CA GLU A 279 -15.21 1.12 15.25
C GLU A 279 -14.71 0.29 16.44
N ASP A 280 -14.96 -1.02 16.42
CA ASP A 280 -14.47 -1.96 17.44
C ASP A 280 -12.93 -2.08 17.43
N ILE A 281 -12.31 -2.09 16.24
CA ILE A 281 -10.85 -2.12 16.10
C ILE A 281 -10.23 -0.86 16.71
N ILE A 282 -10.76 0.32 16.37
CA ILE A 282 -10.29 1.61 16.90
C ILE A 282 -10.45 1.65 18.42
N ALA A 283 -11.61 1.24 18.94
CA ALA A 283 -11.90 1.23 20.38
C ALA A 283 -10.92 0.33 21.15
N LYS A 284 -10.66 -0.88 20.65
CA LYS A 284 -9.71 -1.82 21.28
C LYS A 284 -8.27 -1.29 21.29
N ILE A 285 -7.83 -0.67 20.21
CA ILE A 285 -6.49 -0.03 20.17
C ILE A 285 -6.44 1.09 21.21
N ALA A 286 -7.45 1.97 21.26
CA ALA A 286 -7.52 3.06 22.23
C ALA A 286 -7.50 2.55 23.69
N GLU A 287 -8.28 1.51 24.00
CA GLU A 287 -8.30 0.88 25.33
C GLU A 287 -6.93 0.31 25.73
N THR A 288 -6.21 -0.28 24.77
CA THR A 288 -4.91 -0.92 25.03
C THR A 288 -3.82 0.12 25.30
N VAL A 289 -3.84 1.28 24.64
CA VAL A 289 -2.82 2.34 24.79
C VAL A 289 -3.13 3.37 25.88
N ALA A 290 -4.38 3.46 26.33
CA ALA A 290 -4.80 4.39 27.37
C ALA A 290 -4.01 4.28 28.70
N PRO A 291 -3.61 3.09 29.19
CA PRO A 291 -2.78 2.96 30.39
C PRO A 291 -1.43 3.68 30.31
N GLY A 292 -0.86 3.81 29.11
CA GLY A 292 0.35 4.59 28.84
C GLY A 292 0.14 6.11 28.82
N GLY A 293 -1.12 6.56 28.86
CA GLY A 293 -1.50 7.97 28.81
C GLY A 293 -1.60 8.53 27.39
N PHE A 294 -1.72 7.67 26.38
CA PHE A 294 -1.85 8.08 24.99
C PHE A 294 -3.29 8.47 24.64
N GLU A 295 -3.42 9.54 23.86
CA GLU A 295 -4.64 9.87 23.12
C GLU A 295 -4.54 9.27 21.72
N LEU A 296 -5.65 8.73 21.21
CA LEU A 296 -5.74 8.19 19.85
C LEU A 296 -6.46 9.18 18.91
N ILE A 297 -5.89 9.37 17.73
CA ILE A 297 -6.40 10.19 16.64
C ILE A 297 -6.54 9.30 15.41
N THR A 298 -7.65 9.43 14.68
CA THR A 298 -7.89 8.71 13.42
C THR A 298 -7.59 9.63 12.26
N ASP A 299 -6.60 9.28 11.43
CA ASP A 299 -6.29 10.02 10.21
C ASP A 299 -7.02 9.44 8.99
N ILE A 300 -7.03 8.11 8.86
CA ILE A 300 -7.74 7.39 7.79
C ILE A 300 -8.57 6.27 8.41
N ALA A 301 -9.76 6.08 7.85
CA ALA A 301 -10.77 5.13 8.30
C ALA A 301 -11.60 4.61 7.11
N SER A 302 -11.00 3.82 6.23
CA SER A 302 -11.64 3.28 5.02
C SER A 302 -12.28 1.92 5.30
N LEU A 303 -13.48 1.69 4.75
CA LEU A 303 -14.16 0.39 4.82
C LEU A 303 -13.51 -0.60 3.85
N PRO A 304 -13.64 -1.92 4.05
CA PRO A 304 -13.25 -2.87 3.03
C PRO A 304 -14.07 -2.66 1.76
N HIS A 305 -13.40 -2.77 0.63
CA HIS A 305 -14.02 -2.65 -0.68
C HIS A 305 -14.22 -4.04 -1.28
N SER A 306 -15.40 -4.29 -1.85
CA SER A 306 -15.70 -5.59 -2.45
C SER A 306 -16.69 -5.51 -3.59
N VAL A 307 -16.48 -6.40 -4.57
CA VAL A 307 -17.41 -6.64 -5.69
C VAL A 307 -17.76 -8.12 -5.71
N ASP A 308 -19.06 -8.43 -5.85
CA ASP A 308 -19.54 -9.82 -5.85
C ASP A 308 -18.85 -10.64 -6.95
N GLU A 309 -18.15 -11.70 -6.54
CA GLU A 309 -17.47 -12.64 -7.42
C GLU A 309 -18.41 -13.33 -8.42
N ASN A 310 -19.71 -13.35 -8.13
CA ASN A 310 -20.74 -13.92 -9.00
C ASN A 310 -21.32 -12.93 -10.00
N SER A 311 -20.92 -11.66 -9.97
CA SER A 311 -21.38 -10.66 -10.93
C SER A 311 -20.94 -11.00 -12.36
N ASP A 312 -21.74 -10.59 -13.34
CA ASP A 312 -21.42 -10.80 -14.75
C ASP A 312 -20.11 -10.08 -15.15
N PHE A 313 -19.80 -8.96 -14.48
CA PHE A 313 -18.58 -8.21 -14.68
C PHE A 313 -17.34 -9.03 -14.30
N ILE A 314 -17.28 -9.56 -13.07
CA ILE A 314 -16.18 -10.42 -12.62
C ILE A 314 -16.03 -11.65 -13.52
N LYS A 315 -17.14 -12.33 -13.82
CA LYS A 315 -17.13 -13.52 -14.69
C LYS A 315 -16.58 -13.20 -16.09
N THR A 316 -16.87 -12.02 -16.62
CA THR A 316 -16.33 -11.56 -17.90
C THR A 316 -14.82 -11.38 -17.83
N LEU A 317 -14.31 -10.67 -16.81
CA LEU A 317 -12.88 -10.45 -16.64
C LEU A 317 -12.11 -11.77 -16.45
N LEU A 318 -12.62 -12.66 -15.60
CA LEU A 318 -12.03 -13.99 -15.38
C LEU A 318 -12.00 -14.82 -16.66
N SER A 319 -13.09 -14.84 -17.44
CA SER A 319 -13.16 -15.56 -18.72
C SER A 319 -12.14 -15.03 -19.73
N VAL A 320 -11.97 -13.70 -19.81
CA VAL A 320 -10.96 -13.08 -20.68
C VAL A 320 -9.55 -13.46 -20.22
N TYR A 321 -9.26 -13.35 -18.93
CA TYR A 321 -7.97 -13.75 -18.38
C TYR A 321 -7.66 -15.23 -18.68
N GLU A 322 -8.59 -16.15 -18.44
CA GLU A 322 -8.42 -17.58 -18.70
C GLU A 322 -8.14 -17.87 -20.17
N LYS A 323 -8.89 -17.24 -21.07
CA LYS A 323 -8.76 -17.43 -22.51
C LYS A 323 -7.40 -16.94 -23.03
N GLU A 324 -6.95 -15.79 -22.56
CA GLU A 324 -5.76 -15.13 -23.12
C GLU A 324 -4.46 -15.60 -22.45
N SER A 325 -4.48 -15.86 -21.13
CA SER A 325 -3.31 -16.33 -20.38
C SER A 325 -3.16 -17.86 -20.39
N GLY A 326 -4.27 -18.60 -20.55
CA GLY A 326 -4.30 -20.05 -20.35
C GLY A 326 -4.21 -20.49 -18.88
N LEU A 327 -4.19 -19.55 -17.93
CA LEU A 327 -4.16 -19.79 -16.49
C LEU A 327 -5.58 -19.74 -15.92
N LYS A 328 -5.78 -20.42 -14.78
CA LYS A 328 -7.09 -20.47 -14.12
C LYS A 328 -7.47 -19.10 -13.52
N GLY A 329 -8.69 -18.65 -13.77
CA GLY A 329 -9.26 -17.44 -13.19
C GLY A 329 -9.83 -17.70 -11.80
N TYR A 330 -9.60 -16.76 -10.89
CA TYR A 330 -10.22 -16.72 -9.56
C TYR A 330 -10.12 -15.30 -8.98
N CYS A 331 -10.99 -15.00 -8.04
CA CYS A 331 -10.99 -13.75 -7.28
C CYS A 331 -9.91 -13.75 -6.19
N LYS A 332 -9.27 -12.59 -5.98
CA LYS A 332 -8.23 -12.35 -4.98
C LYS A 332 -8.67 -11.25 -4.01
N ALA A 333 -8.25 -11.41 -2.76
CA ALA A 333 -8.31 -10.39 -1.73
C ALA A 333 -6.88 -9.91 -1.43
N ILE A 334 -6.67 -8.60 -1.37
CA ILE A 334 -5.38 -7.99 -1.02
C ILE A 334 -5.52 -7.03 0.17
N GLY A 335 -4.40 -6.73 0.83
CA GLY A 335 -4.34 -5.70 1.87
C GLY A 335 -3.91 -4.32 1.38
N GLY A 336 -3.39 -4.22 0.16
CA GLY A 336 -3.15 -2.95 -0.53
C GLY A 336 -4.47 -2.32 -0.98
N GLY A 337 -4.41 -1.03 -1.32
CA GLY A 337 -5.49 -0.34 -2.01
C GLY A 337 -5.00 0.05 -3.40
N THR A 338 -5.91 0.16 -4.34
CA THR A 338 -5.67 0.75 -5.66
C THR A 338 -6.64 1.93 -5.84
N TYR A 339 -6.62 2.60 -7.00
CA TYR A 339 -7.63 3.63 -7.31
C TYR A 339 -9.09 3.18 -7.12
N VAL A 340 -9.38 1.88 -7.22
CA VAL A 340 -10.76 1.41 -7.12
C VAL A 340 -11.29 1.26 -5.70
N HIS A 341 -10.45 1.45 -4.66
CA HIS A 341 -10.84 1.22 -3.27
C HIS A 341 -12.13 1.93 -2.86
N ASP A 342 -12.28 3.19 -3.26
CA ASP A 342 -13.45 4.02 -2.91
C ASP A 342 -14.41 4.20 -4.10
N ILE A 343 -14.26 3.37 -5.15
CA ILE A 343 -15.10 3.41 -6.35
C ILE A 343 -16.06 2.22 -6.33
N GLU A 344 -17.34 2.50 -6.14
CA GLU A 344 -18.40 1.48 -6.15
C GLU A 344 -18.33 0.63 -7.45
N GLY A 345 -18.26 -0.70 -7.28
CA GLY A 345 -18.16 -1.64 -8.41
C GLY A 345 -16.79 -1.73 -9.08
N GLY A 346 -15.79 -0.96 -8.63
CA GLY A 346 -14.44 -0.98 -9.16
C GLY A 346 -13.65 -2.23 -8.75
N VAL A 347 -12.77 -2.73 -9.61
CA VAL A 347 -11.89 -3.89 -9.32
C VAL A 347 -10.49 -3.67 -9.90
N ALA A 348 -9.46 -4.30 -9.33
CA ALA A 348 -8.16 -4.36 -10.01
C ALA A 348 -8.06 -5.62 -10.88
N PHE A 349 -7.51 -5.49 -12.08
CA PHE A 349 -7.48 -6.53 -13.10
C PHE A 349 -6.16 -6.52 -13.86
N GLY A 350 -5.17 -7.24 -13.32
CA GLY A 350 -3.78 -7.10 -13.77
C GLY A 350 -3.18 -5.77 -13.33
N ALA A 351 -1.99 -5.40 -13.76
CA ALA A 351 -1.18 -6.01 -14.83
C ALA A 351 -0.20 -7.14 -14.42
N GLU A 352 -0.03 -7.44 -13.13
CA GLU A 352 0.98 -8.38 -12.66
C GLU A 352 0.55 -9.85 -12.84
N PHE A 353 1.38 -10.65 -13.50
CA PHE A 353 1.12 -12.08 -13.70
C PHE A 353 1.69 -12.93 -12.56
N PRO A 354 0.99 -14.01 -12.15
CA PRO A 354 1.48 -14.92 -11.13
C PRO A 354 2.87 -15.48 -11.47
N GLY A 355 3.83 -15.26 -10.57
CA GLY A 355 5.19 -15.80 -10.68
C GLY A 355 6.15 -14.96 -11.53
N GLU A 356 5.74 -13.79 -12.01
CA GLU A 356 6.66 -12.82 -12.62
C GLU A 356 7.26 -11.90 -11.56
N GLU A 357 8.58 -11.74 -11.57
CA GLU A 357 9.27 -10.77 -10.72
C GLU A 357 9.43 -9.44 -11.47
N ASN A 358 8.70 -8.42 -11.02
CA ASN A 358 8.74 -7.08 -11.64
C ASN A 358 9.44 -6.03 -10.77
N ASN A 359 9.72 -6.34 -9.50
CA ASN A 359 10.27 -5.41 -8.52
C ASN A 359 9.46 -4.10 -8.40
N MET A 360 8.13 -4.22 -8.41
CA MET A 360 7.21 -3.12 -8.17
C MET A 360 7.58 -2.36 -6.87
N HIS A 361 7.57 -1.02 -6.92
CA HIS A 361 8.16 -0.10 -5.92
C HIS A 361 9.65 -0.27 -5.58
N GLY A 362 10.27 -1.38 -5.95
CA GLY A 362 11.67 -1.71 -5.71
C GLY A 362 12.64 -1.08 -6.71
N ASN A 363 13.93 -1.39 -6.51
CA ASN A 363 14.98 -1.06 -7.47
C ASN A 363 14.95 -2.06 -8.64
N ASP A 364 15.45 -1.61 -9.80
CA ASP A 364 15.44 -2.41 -11.03
C ASP A 364 14.04 -2.94 -11.38
N GLU A 365 13.03 -2.09 -11.14
CA GLU A 365 11.66 -2.31 -11.62
C GLU A 365 11.67 -2.56 -13.13
N SER A 366 10.94 -3.58 -13.55
CA SER A 366 10.88 -3.96 -14.95
C SER A 366 9.60 -4.69 -15.31
N VAL A 367 9.24 -4.68 -16.59
CA VAL A 367 8.18 -5.51 -17.17
C VAL A 367 8.72 -6.28 -18.38
N SER A 368 8.35 -7.55 -18.55
CA SER A 368 8.70 -8.26 -19.77
C SER A 368 7.89 -7.76 -20.98
N LEU A 369 8.52 -7.72 -22.15
CA LEU A 369 7.87 -7.36 -23.40
C LEU A 369 6.71 -8.29 -23.74
N ASP A 370 6.81 -9.56 -23.36
CA ASP A 370 5.76 -10.55 -23.61
C ASP A 370 4.58 -10.37 -22.66
N SER A 371 4.82 -10.12 -21.36
CA SER A 371 3.75 -9.77 -20.42
C SER A 371 3.08 -8.45 -20.78
N LEU A 372 3.82 -7.43 -21.22
CA LEU A 372 3.22 -6.16 -21.66
C LEU A 372 2.32 -6.35 -22.89
N ARG A 373 2.74 -7.17 -23.86
CA ARG A 373 1.91 -7.53 -25.02
C ARG A 373 0.67 -8.34 -24.62
N LEU A 374 0.84 -9.29 -23.70
CA LEU A 374 -0.26 -10.10 -23.20
C LEU A 374 -1.27 -9.23 -22.43
N ASN A 375 -0.80 -8.30 -21.60
CA ASN A 375 -1.61 -7.28 -20.94
C ASN A 375 -2.45 -6.49 -21.96
N ALA A 376 -1.82 -5.93 -23.00
CA ALA A 376 -2.55 -5.19 -24.03
C ALA A 376 -3.63 -6.07 -24.73
N LYS A 377 -3.34 -7.36 -24.94
CA LYS A 377 -4.29 -8.32 -25.52
C LYS A 377 -5.46 -8.61 -24.57
N ILE A 378 -5.20 -8.81 -23.28
CA ILE A 378 -6.22 -9.00 -22.25
C ILE A 378 -7.10 -7.76 -22.16
N MET A 379 -6.51 -6.56 -22.08
CA MET A 379 -7.25 -5.29 -22.04
C MET A 379 -8.14 -5.11 -23.26
N ALA A 380 -7.65 -5.40 -24.47
CA ALA A 380 -8.46 -5.30 -25.69
C ALA A 380 -9.67 -6.23 -25.67
N ASN A 381 -9.49 -7.48 -25.23
CA ASN A 381 -10.59 -8.44 -25.13
C ASN A 381 -11.55 -8.10 -23.99
N ALA A 382 -11.08 -7.60 -22.85
CA ALA A 382 -11.94 -7.16 -21.76
C ALA A 382 -12.84 -5.99 -22.19
N ILE A 383 -12.25 -4.96 -22.81
CA ILE A 383 -12.99 -3.84 -23.40
C ILE A 383 -14.01 -4.35 -24.42
N TYR A 384 -13.60 -5.25 -25.32
CA TYR A 384 -14.50 -5.82 -26.32
C TYR A 384 -15.68 -6.56 -25.68
N GLU A 385 -15.44 -7.49 -24.77
CA GLU A 385 -16.50 -8.32 -24.18
C GLU A 385 -17.48 -7.50 -23.33
N ILE A 386 -17.01 -6.45 -22.66
CA ILE A 386 -17.85 -5.60 -21.81
C ILE A 386 -18.68 -4.60 -22.64
N CYS A 387 -18.10 -4.05 -23.71
CA CYS A 387 -18.68 -2.96 -24.49
C CYS A 387 -19.31 -3.37 -25.84
N ARG A 388 -19.23 -4.65 -26.24
CA ARG A 388 -19.87 -5.17 -27.46
C ARG A 388 -21.38 -5.14 -27.42
#